data_AF-A0A1Q6HQP9-F1
#
_entry.id   AF-A0A1Q6HQP9-F1
#
_cell.length_a   1.000
_cell.length_b   1.000
_cell.length_c   1.000
_cell.angle_alpha   90.00
_cell.angle_beta   90.00
_cell.angle_gamma   90.00
#
_symmetry.space_group_name_H-M   'P 1'
#
loop_
_entity.id
_entity.type
_entity.pdbx_description
1 polymer ?
#
loop_
_entity_poly.entity_id
_entity_poly.type
_entity_poly.pdbx_seq_one_letter_code
_entity_poly.pdbx_strand_id
1 'polypeptide(L)'
;MIGKKVIIRADRAGVFYGVLKEKNGSEVTLTDCRRLWCWHGAASISQLAVEGTKRPNDCKFTLVVPIISILGVIEIIPCTDEAIKSIEEVAVWKNR
;
A
#
# COMPACT_ATOMS: atom_id res chain seq x y z
N MET A 1 0.63 -14.77 -4.65
CA MET A 1 0.83 -13.33 -4.33
C MET A 1 2.04 -13.08 -3.45
N ILE A 2 2.53 -14.08 -2.69
CA ILE A 2 3.77 -13.95 -1.92
C ILE A 2 4.92 -13.46 -2.82
N GLY A 3 5.73 -12.53 -2.32
CA GLY A 3 6.84 -11.89 -3.01
C GLY A 3 6.45 -10.72 -3.92
N LYS A 4 5.15 -10.44 -4.11
CA LYS A 4 4.70 -9.31 -4.95
C LYS A 4 4.40 -8.05 -4.12
N LYS A 5 4.58 -6.88 -4.73
CA LYS A 5 4.04 -5.62 -4.21
C LYS A 5 2.52 -5.65 -4.30
N VAL A 6 1.86 -5.37 -3.18
CA VAL A 6 0.41 -5.39 -3.04
C VAL A 6 -0.08 -4.14 -2.32
N ILE A 7 -1.31 -3.74 -2.62
CA ILE A 7 -2.11 -2.90 -1.73
C ILE A 7 -3.06 -3.80 -0.95
N ILE A 8 -3.11 -3.64 0.37
CA ILE A 8 -4.05 -4.33 1.24
C ILE A 8 -4.97 -3.35 1.94
N ARG A 9 -6.21 -3.76 2.18
CA ARG A 9 -7.15 -3.09 3.08
C ARG A 9 -7.42 -3.99 4.27
N ALA A 10 -7.22 -3.43 5.46
CA ALA A 10 -7.54 -4.08 6.71
C ALA A 10 -8.69 -3.36 7.42
N ASP A 11 -9.62 -4.14 7.95
CA ASP A 11 -10.75 -3.65 8.73
C ASP A 11 -10.25 -2.76 9.86
N ARG A 12 -10.78 -1.53 9.95
CA ARG A 12 -10.42 -0.47 10.92
C ARG A 12 -8.96 -0.02 10.96
N ALA A 13 -8.02 -0.71 10.31
CA ALA A 13 -6.61 -0.34 10.27
C ALA A 13 -6.22 0.50 9.04
N GLY A 14 -7.02 0.46 7.97
CA GLY A 14 -6.82 1.27 6.77
C GLY A 14 -6.11 0.53 5.64
N VAL A 15 -5.33 1.27 4.85
CA VAL A 15 -4.72 0.77 3.59
C VAL A 15 -3.20 0.80 3.66
N PHE A 16 -2.57 -0.26 3.18
CA PHE A 16 -1.13 -0.46 3.19
C PHE A 16 -0.62 -0.91 1.84
N TYR A 17 0.58 -0.47 1.47
CA TYR A 17 1.32 -0.91 0.29
C TYR A 17 2.62 -1.55 0.74
N GLY A 18 2.98 -2.72 0.21
CA GLY A 18 4.24 -3.38 0.57
C GLY A 18 4.43 -4.70 -0.16
N VAL A 19 5.53 -5.39 0.10
CA VAL A 19 5.78 -6.75 -0.43
C VAL A 19 5.07 -7.76 0.47
N LEU A 20 4.23 -8.60 -0.12
CA LEU A 20 3.54 -9.66 0.62
C LEU A 20 4.52 -10.77 1.00
N LYS A 21 4.92 -10.84 2.27
CA LYS A 21 5.84 -11.87 2.78
C LYS A 21 5.10 -13.13 3.21
N GLU A 22 3.99 -12.98 3.93
CA GLU A 22 3.24 -14.11 4.50
C GLU A 22 1.76 -13.76 4.61
N LYS A 23 0.89 -14.80 4.56
CA LYS A 23 -0.54 -14.68 4.80
C LYS A 23 -1.03 -15.91 5.56
N ASN A 24 -1.66 -15.69 6.71
CA ASN A 24 -2.33 -16.72 7.50
C ASN A 24 -3.76 -16.26 7.84
N GLY A 25 -4.77 -16.85 7.20
CA GLY A 25 -6.15 -16.39 7.35
C GLY A 25 -6.30 -14.91 6.96
N SER A 26 -6.74 -14.08 7.91
CA SER A 26 -6.87 -12.62 7.79
C SER A 26 -5.64 -11.84 8.31
N GLU A 27 -4.57 -12.51 8.69
CA GLU A 27 -3.29 -11.90 9.06
C GLU A 27 -2.32 -11.93 7.88
N VAL A 28 -1.60 -10.84 7.70
CA VAL A 28 -0.60 -10.66 6.64
C VAL A 28 0.65 -10.01 7.20
N THR A 29 1.82 -10.53 6.81
CA THR A 29 3.10 -9.86 7.02
C THR A 29 3.50 -9.16 5.73
N LEU A 30 3.71 -7.84 5.79
CA LEU A 30 4.30 -7.06 4.71
C LEU A 30 5.73 -6.65 5.05
N THR A 31 6.59 -6.61 4.04
CA THR A 31 7.91 -5.95 4.11
C THR A 31 7.96 -4.72 3.21
N ASP A 32 8.86 -3.80 3.49
CA ASP A 32 9.01 -2.52 2.77
C ASP A 32 7.66 -1.79 2.63
N CYS A 33 6.95 -1.70 3.75
CA CYS A 33 5.55 -1.31 3.82
C CYS A 33 5.40 0.20 4.03
N ARG A 34 4.47 0.82 3.31
CA ARG A 34 4.00 2.19 3.54
C ARG A 34 2.51 2.17 3.86
N ARG A 35 2.06 3.03 4.78
CA ARG A 35 0.63 3.27 4.99
C ARG A 35 0.15 4.34 4.02
N LEU A 36 -0.94 4.05 3.32
CA LEU A 36 -1.56 4.97 2.38
C LEU A 36 -2.68 5.74 3.11
N TRP A 37 -2.31 6.83 3.82
CA TRP A 37 -3.25 7.58 4.65
C TRP A 37 -4.30 8.32 3.82
N CYS A 38 -3.85 8.95 2.74
CA CYS A 38 -4.69 9.68 1.80
C CYS A 38 -4.04 9.63 0.42
N TRP A 39 -4.83 9.42 -0.62
CA TRP A 39 -4.38 9.43 -2.01
C TRP A 39 -5.25 10.36 -2.85
N HIS A 40 -4.69 10.86 -3.95
CA HIS A 40 -5.38 11.67 -4.94
C HIS A 40 -5.13 11.10 -6.34
N GLY A 41 -5.98 11.45 -7.30
CA GLY A 41 -5.80 11.02 -8.69
C GLY A 41 -6.02 9.51 -8.92
N ALA A 42 -6.74 8.83 -8.03
CA ALA A 42 -7.25 7.48 -8.24
C ALA A 42 -8.63 7.34 -7.55
N ALA A 43 -9.59 6.71 -8.22
CA ALA A 43 -10.97 6.60 -7.76
C ALA A 43 -11.13 5.67 -6.54
N SER A 44 -10.29 4.64 -6.47
CA SER A 44 -10.27 3.67 -5.37
C SER A 44 -8.88 3.03 -5.26
N ILE A 45 -8.70 2.18 -4.25
CA ILE A 45 -7.46 1.38 -4.15
C ILE A 45 -7.30 0.38 -5.30
N SER A 46 -8.38 0.03 -6.01
CA SER A 46 -8.33 -0.81 -7.20
C SER A 46 -7.63 -0.07 -8.35
N GLN A 47 -8.01 1.18 -8.63
CA GLN A 47 -7.28 2.00 -9.61
C GLN A 47 -5.86 2.28 -9.11
N LEU A 48 -5.69 2.55 -7.81
CA LEU A 48 -4.36 2.81 -7.25
C LEU A 48 -3.41 1.62 -7.44
N ALA A 49 -3.89 0.38 -7.35
CA ALA A 49 -3.08 -0.82 -7.58
C ALA A 49 -2.83 -1.13 -9.08
N VAL A 50 -3.68 -0.65 -9.99
CA VAL A 50 -3.55 -0.93 -11.43
C VAL A 50 -2.81 0.19 -12.17
N GLU A 51 -3.04 1.44 -11.82
CA GLU A 51 -2.55 2.63 -12.55
C GLU A 51 -1.73 3.58 -11.67
N GLY A 52 -1.68 3.35 -10.36
CA GLY A 52 -1.05 4.27 -9.42
C GLY A 52 -1.87 5.54 -9.15
N THR A 53 -1.22 6.53 -8.55
CA THR A 53 -1.78 7.87 -8.33
C THR A 53 -1.39 8.80 -9.47
N LYS A 54 -2.36 9.54 -10.00
CA LYS A 54 -2.09 10.60 -10.99
C LYS A 54 -1.70 11.95 -10.37
N ARG A 55 -1.65 12.04 -9.03
CA ARG A 55 -1.34 13.28 -8.28
C ARG A 55 -0.43 12.98 -7.08
N PRO A 56 0.82 12.51 -7.32
CA PRO A 56 1.70 12.01 -6.25
C PRO A 56 2.03 13.07 -5.19
N ASN A 57 2.14 14.34 -5.59
CA ASN A 57 2.47 15.46 -4.68
C ASN A 57 1.36 15.79 -3.68
N ASP A 58 0.12 15.35 -3.93
CA ASP A 58 -1.02 15.59 -3.06
C ASP A 58 -1.30 14.39 -2.13
N CYS A 59 -0.59 13.28 -2.31
CA CYS A 59 -0.75 12.06 -1.51
C CYS A 59 -0.03 12.16 -0.17
N LYS A 60 -0.52 11.43 0.84
CA LYS A 60 0.08 11.31 2.18
C LYS A 60 0.46 9.87 2.44
N PHE A 61 1.62 9.45 1.95
CA PHE A 61 2.14 8.10 2.14
C PHE A 61 3.29 8.12 3.13
N THR A 62 3.17 7.33 4.20
CA THR A 62 4.14 7.35 5.31
C THR A 62 5.52 6.87 4.88
N LEU A 63 6.49 6.97 5.80
CA LEU A 63 7.78 6.30 5.66
C LEU A 63 7.62 4.79 5.43
N VAL A 64 8.69 4.20 4.89
CA VAL A 64 8.81 2.75 4.73
C VAL A 64 9.10 2.13 6.09
N VAL A 65 8.24 1.18 6.47
CA VAL A 65 8.40 0.29 7.62
C VAL A 65 8.98 -1.03 7.11
N PRO A 66 10.16 -1.48 7.58
CA PRO A 66 10.83 -2.67 7.03
C PRO A 66 9.98 -3.94 7.10
N ILE A 67 9.21 -4.11 8.19
CA ILE A 67 8.31 -5.24 8.38
C ILE A 67 7.13 -4.85 9.27
N ILE A 68 5.94 -5.34 8.95
CA ILE A 68 4.73 -5.14 9.75
C ILE A 68 3.80 -6.35 9.62
N SER A 69 3.21 -6.77 10.75
CA SER A 69 2.09 -7.72 10.78
C SER A 69 0.78 -6.93 10.86
N ILE A 70 -0.15 -7.25 9.96
CA ILE A 70 -1.43 -6.57 9.83
C ILE A 70 -2.53 -7.61 10.00
N LEU A 71 -3.41 -7.36 10.96
CA LEU A 71 -4.55 -8.21 11.29
C LEU A 71 -5.83 -7.68 10.62
N GLY A 72 -6.79 -8.59 10.38
CA GLY A 72 -8.09 -8.22 9.84
C GLY A 72 -8.04 -7.76 8.38
N VAL A 73 -7.13 -8.31 7.56
CA VAL A 73 -7.06 -8.02 6.13
C VAL A 73 -8.28 -8.60 5.42
N ILE A 74 -9.01 -7.74 4.71
CA ILE A 74 -10.24 -8.07 3.97
C ILE A 74 -10.07 -7.98 2.45
N GLU A 75 -8.99 -7.35 1.97
CA GLU A 75 -8.73 -7.15 0.55
C GLU A 75 -7.22 -7.10 0.28
N ILE A 76 -6.76 -7.77 -0.77
CA ILE A 76 -5.35 -7.80 -1.22
C ILE A 76 -5.35 -7.67 -2.74
N ILE A 77 -4.72 -6.62 -3.28
CA ILE A 77 -4.63 -6.34 -4.71
C ILE A 77 -3.15 -6.27 -5.13
N PRO A 78 -2.67 -7.16 -6.01
CA PRO A 78 -1.35 -7.03 -6.62
C PRO A 78 -1.21 -5.73 -7.39
N CYS A 79 -0.05 -5.07 -7.27
CA CYS A 79 0.23 -3.87 -8.03
C CYS A 79 0.85 -4.19 -9.40
N THR A 80 0.51 -3.40 -10.41
CA THR A 80 1.23 -3.39 -11.69
C THR A 80 2.56 -2.63 -11.54
N ASP A 81 3.47 -2.80 -12.51
CA ASP A 81 4.74 -2.08 -12.52
C ASP A 81 4.55 -0.56 -12.63
N GLU A 82 3.51 -0.11 -13.34
CA GLU A 82 3.13 1.31 -13.41
C GLU A 82 2.71 1.83 -12.02
N ALA A 83 1.82 1.10 -11.34
CA ALA A 83 1.36 1.48 -10.01
C ALA A 83 2.51 1.50 -8.98
N ILE A 84 3.40 0.52 -9.03
CA ILE A 84 4.60 0.45 -8.17
C ILE A 84 5.44 1.71 -8.31
N LYS A 85 5.79 2.09 -9.55
CA LYS A 85 6.60 3.29 -9.83
C LYS A 85 5.90 4.55 -9.31
N SER A 86 4.61 4.70 -9.60
CA SER A 86 3.81 5.86 -9.19
C SER A 86 3.68 5.99 -7.67
N ILE A 87 3.45 4.88 -6.95
CA ILE A 87 3.32 4.90 -5.48
C ILE A 87 4.67 5.18 -4.81
N GLU A 88 5.77 4.65 -5.35
CA GLU A 88 7.11 4.83 -4.79
C GLU A 88 7.68 6.24 -5.05
N GLU A 89 7.20 6.95 -6.08
CA GLU A 89 7.53 8.36 -6.34
C GLU A 89 6.96 9.31 -5.27
N VAL A 90 5.85 8.94 -4.59
CA VAL A 90 5.24 9.78 -3.57
C VAL A 90 6.22 10.01 -2.42
N ALA A 91 6.54 11.29 -2.16
CA ALA A 91 7.42 11.70 -1.08
C ALA A 91 6.95 11.18 0.29
N VAL A 92 7.91 10.95 1.19
CA VAL A 92 7.61 10.49 2.55
C VAL A 92 6.86 11.57 3.32
N TRP A 93 5.61 11.29 3.68
CA TRP A 93 4.82 12.12 4.57
C TRP A 93 5.17 11.79 6.03
N LYS A 94 5.75 12.77 6.74
CA LYS A 94 6.12 12.67 8.16
C LYS A 94 6.06 14.04 8.83
N ASN A 95 5.82 14.06 10.14
CA ASN A 95 6.04 15.25 10.95
C ASN A 95 7.54 15.46 11.21
N ARG A 96 7.92 16.69 11.59
CA ARG A 96 9.30 17.05 11.95
C ARG A 96 9.69 16.45 13.30
#